data_AF-A0A945KKC0-F1
#
_entry.id   AF-A0A945KKC0-F1
#
_cell.length_a   1.000
_cell.length_b   1.000
_cell.length_c   1.000
_cell.angle_alpha   90.00
_cell.angle_beta   90.00
_cell.angle_gamma   90.00
#
_symmetry.space_group_name_H-M   'P 1'
#
loop_
_entity.id
_entity.type
_entity.pdbx_description
1 polymer ?
#
loop_
_entity_poly.entity_id
_entity_poly.type
_entity_poly.pdbx_seq_one_letter_code
_entity_poly.pdbx_strand_id
1 'polypeptide(L)' 'MSLTPAILCAHCGLPVPAGLVVDGDELQFCCRGCRTVYEAIHGAGLAGFYQLREGDDFQAESARTTGRSFAELDDPEFLA' A
#
# COMPACT_ATOMS: atom_id res chain seq x y z
N MET A 1 -20.01 -22.41 -1.84
CA MET A 1 -19.61 -20.98 -1.80
C MET A 1 -18.24 -20.92 -2.44
N SER A 2 -18.17 -20.56 -3.72
CA SER A 2 -16.87 -20.50 -4.43
C SER A 2 -16.16 -19.22 -4.01
N LEU A 3 -14.94 -19.34 -3.48
CA LEU A 3 -14.06 -18.22 -3.23
C LEU A 3 -13.49 -17.76 -4.57
N THR A 4 -13.97 -16.63 -5.08
CA THR A 4 -13.27 -15.91 -6.15
C THR A 4 -11.86 -15.59 -5.65
N PRO A 5 -10.79 -15.85 -6.43
CA PRO A 5 -9.44 -15.52 -6.01
C PRO A 5 -9.36 -14.01 -5.71
N ALA A 6 -8.95 -13.67 -4.50
CA ALA A 6 -8.81 -12.28 -4.09
C ALA A 6 -7.64 -11.65 -4.85
N ILE A 7 -7.90 -10.57 -5.57
CA ILE A 7 -6.85 -9.71 -6.13
C ILE A 7 -6.13 -9.06 -4.96
N LEU A 8 -4.81 -9.25 -4.87
CA LEU A 8 -4.00 -8.73 -3.77
C LEU A 8 -3.30 -7.43 -4.15
N CYS A 9 -3.12 -6.56 -3.17
CA CYS A 9 -2.40 -5.31 -3.32
C CYS A 9 -0.91 -5.58 -3.55
N ALA A 10 -0.35 -5.04 -4.64
CA ALA A 10 1.06 -5.18 -4.99
C ALA A 10 2.02 -4.58 -3.95
N HIS A 11 1.54 -3.67 -3.10
CA HIS A 11 2.35 -3.08 -2.03
C HIS A 11 2.17 -3.78 -0.69
N CYS A 12 0.94 -3.85 -0.19
CA CYS A 12 0.67 -4.28 1.18
C CYS A 12 0.26 -5.75 1.30
N GLY A 13 -0.06 -6.45 0.21
CA GLY A 13 -0.50 -7.84 0.23
C GLY A 13 -1.94 -8.07 0.72
N LEU A 14 -2.65 -7.03 1.17
CA LEU A 14 -4.06 -7.12 1.54
C LEU A 14 -4.97 -7.23 0.30
N PRO A 15 -6.19 -7.79 0.43
CA PRO A 15 -7.16 -7.80 -0.66
C PRO A 15 -7.49 -6.39 -1.16
N VAL A 16 -7.58 -6.25 -2.47
CA VAL A 16 -8.03 -5.01 -3.12
C VAL A 16 -9.57 -4.99 -3.06
N PRO A 17 -10.19 -3.93 -2.50
CA PRO A 17 -11.63 -3.77 -2.55
C PRO A 17 -12.15 -3.77 -3.98
N ALA A 18 -13.26 -4.45 -4.26
CA ALA A 18 -13.78 -4.63 -5.62
C ALA A 18 -13.95 -3.30 -6.39
N GLY A 19 -14.37 -2.22 -5.71
CA GLY A 19 -14.52 -0.89 -6.32
C GLY A 19 -13.21 -0.13 -6.60
N LEU A 20 -12.06 -0.70 -6.23
CA LEU A 20 -10.73 -0.14 -6.47
C LEU A 20 -9.89 -1.01 -7.42
N VAL A 21 -10.43 -2.13 -7.90
CA VAL A 21 -9.79 -2.91 -8.96
C VAL A 21 -9.85 -2.13 -10.26
N VAL A 22 -8.72 -2.03 -10.95
CA VAL A 22 -8.59 -1.32 -12.23
C VAL A 22 -8.39 -2.35 -13.33
N ASP A 23 -9.37 -2.51 -14.22
CA ASP A 23 -9.27 -3.46 -15.32
C ASP A 23 -8.11 -3.10 -16.27
N GLY A 24 -7.29 -4.10 -16.59
CA GLY A 24 -6.13 -3.94 -17.48
C GLY A 24 -4.82 -3.52 -16.78
N ASP A 25 -4.85 -3.11 -15.51
CA ASP A 25 -3.64 -2.86 -14.74
C ASP A 25 -3.02 -4.18 -14.26
N GLU A 26 -1.73 -4.40 -14.53
CA GLU A 26 -0.99 -5.57 -14.04
C GLU A 26 -0.82 -5.55 -12.50
N LEU A 27 -0.76 -4.34 -11.92
CA LEU A 27 -0.56 -4.12 -10.48
C LEU A 27 -1.79 -3.44 -9.89
N GLN A 28 -2.32 -4.04 -8.83
CA GLN A 28 -3.55 -3.60 -8.17
C GLN A 28 -3.23 -3.06 -6.77
N PHE A 29 -4.00 -2.09 -6.30
CA PHE A 29 -3.73 -1.40 -5.03
C PHE A 29 -5.00 -1.22 -4.19
N CYS A 30 -4.92 -1.53 -2.89
CA CYS A 30 -6.07 -1.42 -2.00
C CYS A 30 -6.41 0.03 -1.61
N CYS A 31 -5.51 1.00 -1.85
CA CYS A 31 -5.74 2.42 -1.62
C CYS A 31 -4.68 3.28 -2.36
N ARG A 32 -4.94 4.59 -2.48
CA ARG A 32 -3.99 5.55 -3.08
C ARG A 32 -2.64 5.56 -2.38
N GLY A 33 -2.62 5.48 -1.04
CA GLY A 33 -1.37 5.45 -0.27
C GLY A 33 -0.46 4.27 -0.66
N CYS A 34 -1.04 3.08 -0.86
CA CYS A 34 -0.28 1.90 -1.30
C CYS A 34 0.35 2.10 -2.68
N ARG A 35 -0.37 2.72 -3.64
CA ARG A 35 0.19 3.05 -4.96
C ARG A 35 1.34 4.05 -4.83
N THR A 36 1.16 5.12 -4.08
CA THR A 36 2.19 6.16 -3.87
C THR A 36 3.46 5.59 -3.23
N VAL A 37 3.34 4.76 -2.19
CA VAL A 37 4.51 4.16 -1.54
C VAL A 37 5.19 3.14 -2.46
N TYR A 38 4.42 2.32 -3.19
CA TYR A 38 4.98 1.41 -4.19
C TYR A 38 5.84 2.15 -5.22
N GLU A 39 5.28 3.20 -5.82
CA GLU A 39 5.98 4.03 -6.81
C GLU A 39 7.22 4.70 -6.20
N ALA A 40 7.14 5.20 -4.97
CA ALA A 40 8.28 5.81 -4.29
C ALA A 40 9.41 4.80 -4.00
N ILE A 41 9.08 3.61 -3.50
CA ILE A 41 10.05 2.53 -3.24
C ILE A 41 10.75 2.13 -4.54
N HIS A 42 9.97 1.91 -5.61
CA HIS A 42 10.52 1.55 -6.91
C HIS A 42 11.36 2.68 -7.52
N GLY A 43 10.87 3.92 -7.48
CA GLY A 43 11.57 5.10 -7.99
C GLY A 43 12.88 5.40 -7.26
N ALA A 44 12.95 5.06 -5.96
CA ALA A 44 14.16 5.16 -5.16
C ALA A 44 15.14 3.98 -5.33
N GLY A 45 14.82 2.98 -6.15
CA GLY A 45 15.63 1.77 -6.30
C GLY A 45 15.61 0.83 -5.08
N LEU A 46 14.60 0.97 -4.21
CA LEU A 46 14.46 0.24 -2.94
C LEU A 46 13.56 -1.00 -3.07
N ALA A 47 13.30 -1.48 -4.28
CA ALA A 47 12.43 -2.64 -4.53
C ALA A 47 12.87 -3.93 -3.80
N GLY A 48 14.13 -4.02 -3.35
CA GLY A 48 14.60 -5.09 -2.46
C GLY A 48 13.81 -5.18 -1.13
N PHE A 49 13.11 -4.12 -0.73
CA PHE A 49 12.14 -4.13 0.37
C PHE A 49 11.18 -5.32 0.31
N TYR A 50 10.67 -5.67 -0.88
CA TYR A 50 9.68 -6.74 -1.03
C TYR A 50 10.27 -8.12 -0.74
N GLN A 51 11.56 -8.34 -1.04
CA GLN A 51 12.26 -9.60 -0.73
C GLN A 51 12.45 -9.78 0.77
N LEU A 52 12.74 -8.69 1.49
CA LEU A 52 12.84 -8.71 2.96
C LEU A 52 11.51 -9.03 3.63
N ARG A 53 10.40 -8.79 2.92
CA ARG A 53 9.04 -8.91 3.43
C ARG A 53 8.47 -10.32 3.32
N GLU A 54 9.07 -11.19 2.51
CA GLU A 54 8.61 -12.57 2.30
C GLU A 54 9.02 -13.55 3.42
N GLY A 55 9.67 -13.07 4.49
CA GLY A 55 9.98 -13.87 5.67
C GLY A 55 8.74 -14.20 6.53
N ASP A 56 8.81 -15.34 7.25
CA ASP A 56 7.69 -15.98 7.97
C ASP A 56 6.93 -15.12 9.00
N ASP A 57 7.47 -13.96 9.40
CA ASP A 57 6.91 -13.13 10.47
C ASP A 57 6.15 -11.88 9.97
N PHE A 58 6.03 -11.68 8.64
CA PHE A 58 5.32 -10.53 8.11
C PHE A 58 3.81 -10.74 8.08
N GLN A 59 3.07 -10.00 8.91
CA GLN A 59 1.61 -9.94 8.88
C GLN A 59 1.17 -8.58 8.32
N ALA A 60 0.50 -8.60 7.17
CA ALA A 60 -0.09 -7.40 6.61
C ALA A 60 -1.32 -6.98 7.43
N GLU A 61 -1.30 -5.79 8.01
CA GLU A 61 -2.47 -5.18 8.65
C GLU A 61 -2.75 -3.81 8.03
N SER A 62 -4.02 -3.45 7.90
CA SER A 62 -4.40 -2.11 7.45
C SER A 62 -3.98 -1.07 8.48
N ALA A 63 -3.45 0.06 8.02
CA ALA A 63 -3.15 1.19 8.89
C ALA A 63 -4.41 1.62 9.68
N ARG A 64 -4.30 1.69 11.00
CA ARG A 64 -5.37 2.17 11.87
C ARG A 64 -5.45 3.70 11.77
N THR A 65 -6.61 4.20 11.36
CA THR A 65 -6.87 5.64 11.34
C THR A 65 -7.47 6.07 12.69
N THR A 66 -6.97 7.16 13.26
CA THR A 66 -7.43 7.69 14.56
C THR A 66 -8.26 8.98 14.43
N GLY A 67 -8.39 9.52 13.22
CA GLY A 67 -9.07 10.81 12.97
C GLY A 67 -8.30 12.04 13.46
N ARG A 68 -7.07 11.88 13.95
CA ARG A 68 -6.18 12.98 14.34
C ARG A 68 -5.67 13.71 13.09
N SER A 69 -5.49 15.03 13.18
CA SER A 69 -4.95 15.83 12.06
C SER A 69 -3.42 15.76 11.95
N PHE A 70 -2.72 15.38 13.02
CA PHE A 70 -1.24 15.38 13.07
C PHE A 70 -0.59 16.74 12.77
N ALA A 71 -1.25 17.85 13.13
CA ALA A 71 -0.74 19.21 12.88
C ALA A 71 0.62 19.48 13.54
N GLU A 72 0.99 18.71 14.57
CA GLU A 72 2.32 18.75 15.18
C GLU A 72 3.45 18.24 14.27
N LEU A 73 3.13 17.54 13.18
CA LEU A 73 4.09 17.05 12.18
C LEU A 73 4.17 17.94 10.94
N ASP A 74 3.29 18.93 10.81
CA ASP A 74 3.28 19.85 9.68
C ASP A 74 4.41 20.88 9.86
N ASP A 75 5.57 20.57 9.28
CA ASP A 75 6.71 21.47 9.27
C ASP A 75 6.58 22.47 8.10
N PRO A 76 6.62 23.80 8.38
CA PRO A 76 6.46 24.83 7.37
C PRO A 76 7.49 24.76 6.24
N GLU A 77 8.65 24.12 6.45
CA GLU A 77 9.65 23.92 5.40
C GLU A 77 9.13 23.07 4.22
N PHE A 78 8.11 22.23 4.42
CA PHE A 78 7.51 21.40 3.38
C PHE A 78 6.26 22.02 2.71
N LEU A 79 5.91 23.26 3.02
CA LEU A 79 4.75 23.98 2.44
C LEU A 79 5.11 24.88 1.24
N ALA A 80 6.36 24.81 0.74
CA ALA A 80 6.89 25.63 -0.34
C ALA A 80 6.43 25.22 -1.74
#